data_AF-A0A3Z3GGX2-F1
#
_entry.id   AF-A0A3Z3GGX2-F1
#
_cell.length_a   1.000
_cell.length_b   1.000
_cell.length_c   1.000
_cell.angle_alpha   90.00
_cell.angle_beta   90.00
_cell.angle_gamma   90.00
#
_symmetry.space_group_name_H-M   'P 1'
#
loop_
_entity.id
_entity.type
_entity.pdbx_description
1 polymer ?
#
loop_
_entity_poly.entity_id
_entity_poly.type
_entity_poly.pdbx_seq_one_letter_code
_entity_poly.pdbx_strand_id
1 'polypeptide(L)'
;MIYPTSTGKPGEYFRLNTLESVWIQGKLRMWGRWSYIGNGKPGNMFNQLLASRKLTKTAINEALRRLKKSGTSKPELEAFLREMMNGKQKSWLAHCTDAEAMLIDRVIGTVLAEYPALKKLIHQRYEGRGMSKRKMAERLQDVNPEWCFSTCEKRIAHWLKIAEYMLYRPIHDAFCYT
;
A
#
# COMPACT_ATOMS: atom_id res chain seq x y z
N MET A 1 -18.70 12.61 -21.19
CA MET A 1 -17.29 12.15 -21.28
C MET A 1 -17.30 10.64 -21.12
N ILE A 2 -17.09 9.88 -22.21
CA ILE A 2 -17.11 8.42 -22.20
C ILE A 2 -15.72 7.95 -21.74
N TYR A 3 -15.58 7.62 -20.46
CA TYR A 3 -14.36 6.94 -20.02
C TYR A 3 -14.41 5.50 -20.52
N PRO A 4 -13.40 5.03 -21.27
CA PRO A 4 -13.33 3.62 -21.61
C PRO A 4 -13.18 2.82 -20.32
N THR A 5 -14.14 1.91 -20.08
CA THR A 5 -14.14 0.96 -18.95
C THR A 5 -12.89 0.08 -18.97
N SER A 6 -12.28 -0.15 -20.12
CA SER A 6 -11.03 -0.90 -20.25
C SER A 6 -10.18 -0.40 -21.43
N THR A 7 -8.93 -0.03 -21.21
CA THR A 7 -7.95 0.30 -22.27
C THR A 7 -7.18 -0.96 -22.69
N GLY A 8 -7.80 -1.88 -23.45
CA GLY A 8 -7.12 -3.11 -23.89
C GLY A 8 -7.95 -4.01 -24.80
N LYS A 9 -7.29 -5.02 -25.39
CA LYS A 9 -7.96 -6.03 -26.23
C LYS A 9 -8.92 -6.89 -25.40
N PRO A 10 -10.15 -7.16 -25.87
CA PRO A 10 -11.07 -8.07 -25.19
C PRO A 10 -10.47 -9.49 -25.11
N GLY A 11 -10.57 -10.14 -23.95
CA GLY A 11 -10.05 -11.49 -23.70
C GLY A 11 -8.76 -11.60 -22.87
N GLU A 12 -8.18 -10.48 -22.40
CA GLU A 12 -7.12 -10.56 -21.37
C GLU A 12 -7.69 -11.03 -20.02
N TYR A 13 -7.38 -12.27 -19.64
CA TYR A 13 -7.70 -12.81 -18.32
C TYR A 13 -7.12 -11.95 -17.18
N PHE A 14 -7.80 -11.94 -16.02
CA PHE A 14 -7.37 -11.27 -14.77
C PHE A 14 -7.12 -9.76 -14.89
N ARG A 15 -8.07 -9.02 -15.46
CA ARG A 15 -7.96 -7.56 -15.63
C ARG A 15 -9.06 -6.82 -14.88
N LEU A 16 -8.63 -5.91 -14.01
CA LEU A 16 -9.48 -4.91 -13.40
C LEU A 16 -9.72 -3.75 -14.37
N ASN A 17 -10.91 -3.15 -14.29
CA ASN A 17 -11.21 -1.91 -14.97
C ASN A 17 -10.37 -0.76 -14.36
N THR A 18 -10.34 0.41 -15.02
CA THR A 18 -9.49 1.53 -14.59
C THR A 18 -9.84 2.00 -13.17
N LEU A 19 -11.13 2.09 -12.83
CA LEU A 19 -11.57 2.56 -11.51
C LEU A 19 -11.26 1.52 -10.42
N GLU A 20 -11.49 0.24 -10.70
CA GLU A 20 -11.15 -0.87 -9.80
C GLU A 20 -9.65 -0.91 -9.51
N SER A 21 -8.82 -0.76 -10.55
CA SER A 21 -7.36 -0.71 -10.43
C SER A 21 -6.91 0.47 -9.57
N VAL A 22 -7.45 1.66 -9.83
CA VAL A 22 -7.11 2.87 -9.05
C VAL A 22 -7.55 2.70 -7.60
N TRP A 23 -8.74 2.13 -7.38
CA TRP A 23 -9.29 1.92 -6.05
C TRP A 23 -8.46 0.93 -5.23
N ILE A 24 -8.17 -0.26 -5.76
CA ILE A 24 -7.40 -1.28 -5.04
C ILE A 24 -5.97 -0.81 -4.76
N GLN A 25 -5.33 -0.16 -5.73
CA GLN A 25 -4.00 0.39 -5.54
C GLN A 25 -4.00 1.52 -4.50
N GLY A 26 -5.08 2.31 -4.42
CA GLY A 26 -5.28 3.30 -3.37
C GLY A 26 -5.35 2.65 -1.98
N LYS A 27 -6.23 1.66 -1.81
CA LYS A 27 -6.40 0.91 -0.55
C LYS A 27 -5.11 0.22 -0.11
N LEU A 28 -4.40 -0.44 -1.02
CA LEU A 28 -3.12 -1.10 -0.71
C LEU A 28 -2.02 -0.10 -0.33
N ARG A 29 -1.97 1.10 -0.93
CA ARG A 29 -1.04 2.16 -0.50
C ARG A 29 -1.36 2.68 0.90
N MET A 30 -2.64 2.82 1.24
CA MET A 30 -3.08 3.22 2.58
C MET A 30 -2.66 2.16 3.62
N TRP A 31 -3.00 0.89 3.36
CA TRP A 31 -2.62 -0.23 4.21
C TRP A 31 -1.10 -0.37 4.35
N GLY A 32 -0.35 -0.28 3.25
CA GLY A 32 1.10 -0.47 3.28
C GLY A 32 1.82 0.58 4.12
N ARG A 33 1.34 1.83 4.11
CA ARG A 33 1.82 2.89 5.02
C ARG A 33 1.53 2.52 6.48
N TRP A 34 0.35 2.00 6.77
CA TRP A 34 -0.05 1.57 8.11
C TRP A 34 0.79 0.38 8.61
N SER A 35 0.92 -0.69 7.82
CA SER A 35 1.66 -1.92 8.16
C SER A 35 3.09 -1.62 8.62
N TYR A 36 3.77 -0.77 7.84
CA TYR A 36 5.16 -0.42 8.06
C TYR A 36 5.43 0.41 9.32
N ILE A 37 4.47 1.27 9.70
CA ILE A 37 4.54 2.08 10.91
C ILE A 37 4.15 1.23 12.12
N GLY A 38 3.16 0.34 11.96
CA GLY A 38 2.56 -0.43 13.04
C GLY A 38 3.40 -1.58 13.59
N ASN A 39 4.16 -2.31 12.76
CA ASN A 39 4.88 -3.53 13.18
C ASN A 39 4.07 -4.46 14.12
N GLY A 40 2.74 -4.50 13.95
CA GLY A 40 1.81 -5.29 14.75
C GLY A 40 1.52 -4.79 16.18
N LYS A 41 1.96 -3.60 16.61
CA LYS A 41 1.59 -3.07 17.94
C LYS A 41 0.30 -2.23 17.84
N PRO A 42 -0.83 -2.70 18.41
CA PRO A 42 -2.05 -1.92 18.51
C PRO A 42 -1.77 -0.74 19.45
N GLY A 43 -1.90 0.50 18.94
CA GLY A 43 -1.70 1.72 19.73
C GLY A 43 -0.58 2.64 19.26
N ASN A 44 -0.19 2.61 17.98
CA ASN A 44 0.79 3.56 17.49
C ASN A 44 0.15 4.95 17.37
N MET A 45 0.76 5.99 17.95
CA MET A 45 0.31 7.41 17.95
C MET A 45 -0.13 7.95 16.59
N PHE A 46 0.33 7.32 15.51
CA PHE A 46 -0.11 7.59 14.15
C PHE A 46 -1.62 7.40 13.99
N ASN A 47 -2.20 6.41 14.65
CA ASN A 47 -3.62 6.08 14.60
C ASN A 47 -4.46 7.16 15.31
N GLN A 48 -3.92 7.76 16.38
CA GLN A 48 -4.53 8.92 17.04
C GLN A 48 -4.52 10.17 16.14
N LEU A 49 -3.44 10.36 15.38
CA LEU A 49 -3.35 11.45 14.40
C LEU A 49 -4.35 11.25 13.24
N LEU A 50 -4.48 10.03 12.74
CA LEU A 50 -5.36 9.70 11.62
C LEU A 50 -6.84 9.65 12.00
N ALA A 51 -7.16 9.25 13.23
CA ALA A 51 -8.52 9.32 13.76
C ALA A 51 -9.03 10.77 13.90
N SER A 52 -8.11 11.75 13.98
CA SER A 52 -8.48 13.15 14.00
C SER A 52 -8.90 13.60 12.58
N ARG A 53 -10.15 14.05 12.42
CA ARG A 53 -10.70 14.53 11.12
C ARG A 53 -9.89 15.68 10.48
N LYS A 54 -8.98 16.32 11.22
CA LYS A 54 -8.13 17.41 10.74
C LYS A 54 -6.68 17.17 11.18
N LEU A 55 -5.82 16.78 10.23
CA LEU A 55 -4.38 16.73 10.43
C LEU A 55 -3.82 18.15 10.53
N THR A 56 -3.61 18.65 11.74
CA THR A 56 -3.04 19.98 11.99
C THR A 56 -1.52 19.91 12.18
N LYS A 57 -0.82 21.01 11.85
CA LYS A 57 0.64 21.15 12.09
C LYS A 57 1.00 20.93 13.57
N THR A 58 0.11 21.33 14.48
CA THR A 58 0.28 21.14 15.93
C THR A 58 0.21 19.66 16.31
N ALA A 59 -0.76 18.91 15.80
CA ALA A 59 -0.88 17.48 16.05
C ALA A 59 0.35 16.71 15.54
N ILE A 60 0.83 17.04 14.33
CA ILE A 60 2.04 16.40 13.76
C ILE A 60 3.29 16.70 14.61
N ASN A 61 3.46 17.96 15.05
CA ASN A 61 4.57 18.34 15.92
C ASN A 61 4.52 17.65 17.28
N GLU A 62 3.33 17.47 17.84
CA GLU A 62 3.15 16.74 19.09
C GLU A 62 3.48 15.25 18.93
N ALA A 63 3.09 14.63 17.82
CA ALA A 63 3.48 13.27 17.52
C ALA A 63 4.99 13.13 17.32
N LEU A 64 5.66 14.07 16.64
CA LEU A 64 7.12 14.10 16.53
C LEU A 64 7.80 14.19 17.91
N ARG A 65 7.27 15.02 18.82
CA ARG A 65 7.80 15.14 20.20
C ARG A 65 7.65 13.83 20.98
N ARG A 66 6.49 13.20 20.91
CA ARG A 66 6.23 11.93 21.61
C ARG A 66 7.08 10.79 21.03
N LEU A 67 7.32 10.76 19.73
CA LEU A 67 8.23 9.79 19.08
C LEU A 67 9.66 9.92 19.60
N LYS A 68 10.19 11.15 19.64
CA LYS A 68 11.51 11.42 20.21
C LYS A 68 11.60 10.99 21.68
N LYS A 69 10.53 11.20 22.46
CA LYS A 69 10.46 10.78 23.87
C LYS A 69 10.38 9.26 24.05
N SER A 70 9.79 8.54 23.10
CA SER A 70 9.66 7.07 23.14
C SER A 70 10.96 6.31 22.81
N GLY A 71 12.08 7.01 22.55
CA GLY A 71 13.35 6.39 22.17
C GLY A 71 13.35 5.71 20.80
N THR A 72 12.22 5.71 20.08
CA THR A 72 12.09 5.08 18.77
C THR A 72 12.55 6.06 17.70
N SER A 73 13.87 6.16 17.49
CA SER A 73 14.40 6.80 16.29
C SER A 73 14.15 5.85 15.11
N LYS A 74 12.98 5.95 14.48
CA LYS A 74 12.80 5.44 13.12
C LYS A 74 12.96 6.67 12.22
N PRO A 75 14.17 6.99 11.71
CA PRO A 75 14.41 8.14 10.83
C PRO A 75 13.39 8.22 9.68
N GLU A 76 12.91 7.05 9.24
CA GLU A 76 11.89 6.88 8.22
C GLU A 76 10.51 7.40 8.64
N LEU A 77 10.13 7.28 9.92
CA LEU A 77 8.89 7.82 10.47
C LEU A 77 8.97 9.35 10.62
N GLU A 78 10.12 9.87 11.04
CA GLU A 78 10.36 11.32 11.04
C GLU A 78 10.34 11.90 9.62
N ALA A 79 11.01 11.24 8.67
CA ALA A 79 10.98 11.62 7.26
C ALA A 79 9.57 11.54 6.67
N PHE A 80 8.77 10.56 7.08
CA PHE A 80 7.38 10.42 6.70
C PHE A 80 6.50 11.56 7.27
N LEU A 81 6.62 11.90 8.56
CA LEU A 81 5.87 13.00 9.16
C LEU A 81 6.29 14.36 8.57
N ARG A 82 7.58 14.54 8.25
CA ARG A 82 8.08 15.71 7.52
C ARG A 82 7.53 15.78 6.10
N GLU A 83 7.41 14.65 5.41
CA GLU A 83 6.71 14.59 4.10
C GLU A 83 5.22 14.93 4.22
N MET A 84 4.53 14.54 5.29
CA MET A 84 3.15 14.98 5.51
C MET A 84 3.06 16.49 5.74
N MET A 85 4.02 17.07 6.48
CA MET A 85 4.09 18.53 6.69
C MET A 85 4.38 19.30 5.40
N ASN A 86 5.27 18.75 4.57
CA ASN A 86 5.80 19.41 3.37
C ASN A 86 5.02 19.07 2.09
N GLY A 87 4.22 18.01 2.10
CA GLY A 87 3.59 17.43 0.91
C GLY A 87 2.15 17.89 0.63
N LYS A 88 1.67 17.53 -0.57
CA LYS A 88 0.26 17.62 -0.99
C LYS A 88 -0.66 16.57 -0.31
N GLN A 89 -0.09 15.63 0.44
CA GLN A 89 -0.79 14.51 1.10
C GLN A 89 -1.43 14.93 2.44
N LYS A 90 -2.07 16.11 2.47
CA LYS A 90 -2.80 16.63 3.65
C LYS A 90 -4.21 16.06 3.80
N SER A 91 -4.62 15.22 2.85
CA SER A 91 -5.96 14.69 2.75
C SER A 91 -6.05 13.37 3.52
N TRP A 92 -7.03 13.27 4.41
CA TRP A 92 -7.35 12.05 5.15
C TRP A 92 -7.52 10.80 4.25
N LEU A 93 -7.91 10.99 2.97
CA LEU A 93 -8.05 9.93 1.95
C LEU A 93 -6.75 9.19 1.63
N ALA A 94 -5.61 9.70 2.10
CA ALA A 94 -4.31 9.07 1.89
C ALA A 94 -3.95 8.04 2.98
N HIS A 95 -4.86 7.82 3.94
CA HIS A 95 -4.64 7.04 5.15
C HIS A 95 -5.87 6.22 5.54
N CYS A 96 -5.67 5.02 6.08
CA CYS A 96 -6.74 4.18 6.63
C CYS A 96 -6.72 4.17 8.16
N THR A 97 -7.87 3.93 8.78
CA THR A 97 -8.00 3.65 10.21
C THR A 97 -7.47 2.26 10.56
N ASP A 98 -7.26 1.97 11.85
CA ASP A 98 -6.84 0.64 12.31
C ASP A 98 -7.81 -0.46 11.92
N ALA A 99 -9.11 -0.20 12.05
CA ALA A 99 -10.15 -1.16 11.68
C ALA A 99 -10.09 -1.50 10.18
N GLU A 100 -10.01 -0.47 9.33
CA GLU A 100 -9.88 -0.65 7.88
C GLU A 100 -8.56 -1.35 7.50
N ALA A 101 -7.45 -0.99 8.16
CA ALA A 101 -6.15 -1.57 7.89
C ALA A 101 -6.10 -3.04 8.29
N MET A 102 -6.62 -3.39 9.47
CA MET A 102 -6.72 -4.77 9.95
C MET A 102 -7.64 -5.61 9.05
N LEU A 103 -8.70 -5.02 8.52
CA LEU A 103 -9.58 -5.68 7.56
C LEU A 103 -8.84 -5.98 6.25
N ILE A 104 -8.11 -5.01 5.69
CA ILE A 104 -7.26 -5.23 4.50
C ILE A 104 -6.19 -6.29 4.78
N ASP A 105 -5.51 -6.21 5.94
CA ASP A 105 -4.46 -7.14 6.33
C ASP A 105 -4.97 -8.59 6.43
N ARG A 106 -6.13 -8.78 7.06
CA ARG A 106 -6.81 -10.08 7.13
C ARG A 106 -7.14 -10.61 5.73
N VAL A 107 -7.67 -9.77 4.84
CA VAL A 107 -8.00 -10.19 3.47
C VAL A 107 -6.74 -10.58 2.70
N ILE A 108 -5.66 -9.81 2.79
CA ILE A 108 -4.36 -10.17 2.18
C ILE A 108 -3.85 -11.50 2.74
N GLY A 109 -3.89 -11.67 4.06
CA GLY A 109 -3.44 -12.87 4.74
C GLY A 109 -4.22 -14.13 4.37
N THR A 110 -5.52 -13.99 4.11
CA THR A 110 -6.42 -15.10 3.75
C THR A 110 -6.38 -15.43 2.25
N VAL A 111 -6.56 -14.44 1.38
CA VAL A 111 -6.61 -14.63 -0.08
C VAL A 111 -5.26 -15.09 -0.64
N LEU A 112 -4.15 -14.60 -0.08
CA LEU A 112 -2.80 -14.95 -0.54
C LEU A 112 -2.11 -15.96 0.36
N ALA A 113 -2.85 -16.67 1.22
CA ALA A 113 -2.30 -17.68 2.13
C ALA A 113 -1.52 -18.77 1.38
N GLU A 114 -2.09 -19.28 0.29
CA GLU A 114 -1.51 -20.32 -0.55
C GLU A 114 -0.47 -19.79 -1.55
N TYR A 115 -0.32 -18.46 -1.65
CA TYR A 115 0.53 -17.79 -2.64
C TYR A 115 1.59 -16.90 -1.97
N PRO A 116 2.56 -17.48 -1.24
CA PRO A 116 3.52 -16.72 -0.45
C PRO A 116 4.38 -15.77 -1.29
N ALA A 117 4.66 -16.12 -2.56
CA ALA A 117 5.38 -15.26 -3.48
C ALA A 117 4.59 -13.99 -3.85
N LEU A 118 3.27 -14.12 -4.12
CA LEU A 118 2.40 -12.98 -4.40
C LEU A 118 2.18 -12.12 -3.16
N LYS A 119 2.04 -12.74 -1.98
CA LYS A 119 1.99 -12.01 -0.72
C LYS A 119 3.26 -11.17 -0.53
N LYS A 120 4.44 -11.78 -0.66
CA LYS A 120 5.73 -11.06 -0.57
C LYS A 120 5.82 -9.92 -1.59
N LEU A 121 5.31 -10.12 -2.80
CA LEU A 121 5.28 -9.11 -3.85
C LEU A 121 4.42 -7.89 -3.46
N ILE A 122 3.23 -8.12 -2.89
CA ILE A 122 2.34 -7.05 -2.39
C ILE A 122 3.02 -6.28 -1.25
N HIS A 123 3.61 -6.97 -0.28
CA HIS A 123 4.38 -6.33 0.79
C HIS A 123 5.52 -5.47 0.21
N GLN A 124 6.34 -6.01 -0.69
CA GLN A 124 7.43 -5.24 -1.33
C GLN A 124 6.92 -4.00 -2.08
N ARG A 125 5.78 -4.12 -2.78
CA ARG A 125 5.24 -3.04 -3.59
C ARG A 125 4.64 -1.92 -2.75
N TYR A 126 3.91 -2.25 -1.69
CA TYR A 126 3.03 -1.31 -1.01
C TYR A 126 3.49 -0.91 0.39
N GLU A 127 4.29 -1.72 1.07
CA GLU A 127 4.70 -1.47 2.45
C GLU A 127 5.57 -0.21 2.59
N GLY A 128 5.25 0.63 3.57
CA GLY A 128 5.93 1.89 3.85
C GLY A 128 5.73 2.91 2.73
N ARG A 129 6.84 3.35 2.13
CA ARG A 129 6.83 4.21 0.94
C ARG A 129 6.54 3.43 -0.35
N GLY A 130 6.56 2.09 -0.27
CA GLY A 130 6.44 1.20 -1.41
C GLY A 130 7.67 1.20 -2.31
N MET A 131 7.83 0.13 -3.09
CA MET A 131 8.90 0.01 -4.08
C MET A 131 8.39 0.33 -5.49
N SER A 132 9.18 1.05 -6.28
CA SER A 132 8.87 1.26 -7.70
C SER A 132 8.94 -0.07 -8.47
N LYS A 133 8.12 -0.24 -9.51
CA LYS A 133 8.14 -1.45 -10.36
C LYS A 133 9.54 -1.68 -10.95
N ARG A 134 10.22 -0.57 -11.32
CA ARG A 134 11.60 -0.58 -11.78
C ARG A 134 12.55 -1.20 -10.76
N LYS A 135 12.54 -0.71 -9.52
CA LYS A 135 13.43 -1.22 -8.44
C LYS A 135 13.11 -2.66 -8.06
N MET A 136 11.84 -3.07 -8.15
CA MET A 136 11.46 -4.48 -8.00
C MET A 136 12.02 -5.35 -9.14
N ALA A 137 12.03 -4.84 -10.36
CA ALA A 137 12.59 -5.53 -11.52
C ALA A 137 14.12 -5.60 -11.46
N GLU A 138 14.81 -4.55 -10.99
CA GLU A 138 16.25 -4.55 -10.72
C GLU A 138 16.60 -5.68 -9.74
N ARG A 139 15.89 -5.76 -8.60
CA ARG A 139 16.09 -6.86 -7.63
C ARG A 139 15.80 -8.25 -8.20
N LEU A 140 14.81 -8.36 -9.08
CA LEU A 140 14.49 -9.63 -9.73
C LEU A 140 15.61 -10.05 -10.69
N GLN A 141 16.21 -9.09 -11.39
CA GLN A 141 17.34 -9.31 -12.28
C GLN A 141 18.61 -9.68 -11.50
N ASP A 142 18.85 -9.06 -10.35
CA ASP A 142 19.99 -9.42 -9.47
C ASP A 142 19.95 -10.90 -9.06
N VAL A 143 18.74 -11.45 -8.88
CA VAL A 143 18.52 -12.87 -8.54
C VAL A 143 18.54 -13.78 -9.77
N ASN A 144 18.20 -13.25 -10.96
CA ASN A 144 18.15 -14.00 -12.22
C ASN A 144 18.96 -13.26 -13.30
N PRO A 145 20.30 -13.31 -13.25
CA PRO A 145 21.17 -12.53 -14.13
C PRO A 145 21.01 -12.89 -15.62
N GLU A 146 20.48 -14.09 -15.91
CA GLU A 146 20.22 -14.59 -17.25
C GLU A 146 19.00 -13.93 -17.92
N TRP A 147 18.13 -13.26 -17.15
CA TRP A 147 17.00 -12.53 -17.72
C TRP A 147 17.38 -11.09 -18.06
N CYS A 148 16.95 -10.63 -19.23
CA CYS A 148 17.03 -9.21 -19.54
C CYS A 148 16.07 -8.41 -18.66
N PHE A 149 16.45 -7.17 -18.34
CA PHE A 149 15.67 -6.25 -17.50
C PHE A 149 14.20 -6.10 -17.96
N SER A 150 13.96 -6.03 -19.27
CA SER A 150 12.60 -5.93 -19.84
C SER A 150 11.71 -7.13 -19.48
N THR A 151 12.30 -8.32 -19.40
CA THR A 151 11.58 -9.54 -18.98
C THR A 151 11.19 -9.43 -17.50
N CYS A 152 12.11 -8.96 -16.66
CA CYS A 152 11.85 -8.73 -15.23
C CYS A 152 10.72 -7.69 -15.03
N GLU A 153 10.76 -6.56 -15.74
CA GLU A 153 9.70 -5.54 -15.65
C GLU A 153 8.32 -6.07 -16.03
N LYS A 154 8.23 -6.82 -17.15
CA LYS A 154 6.97 -7.43 -17.61
C LYS A 154 6.45 -8.44 -16.60
N ARG A 155 7.31 -9.27 -16.02
CA ARG A 155 6.95 -10.25 -14.99
C ARG A 155 6.42 -9.57 -13.73
N ILE A 156 7.14 -8.58 -13.20
CA ILE A 156 6.70 -7.79 -12.03
C ILE A 156 5.34 -7.14 -12.31
N ALA A 157 5.17 -6.52 -13.49
CA ALA A 157 3.91 -5.88 -13.84
C ALA A 157 2.75 -6.89 -13.91
N HIS A 158 3.00 -8.09 -14.46
CA HIS A 158 2.00 -9.14 -14.58
C HIS A 158 1.64 -9.76 -13.23
N TRP A 159 2.61 -10.10 -12.39
CA TRP A 159 2.37 -10.65 -11.06
C TRP A 159 1.64 -9.66 -10.15
N LEU A 160 1.96 -8.37 -10.23
CA LEU A 160 1.21 -7.34 -9.53
C LEU A 160 -0.23 -7.26 -10.01
N LYS A 161 -0.47 -7.34 -11.33
CA LYS A 161 -1.84 -7.34 -11.89
C LYS A 161 -2.66 -8.52 -11.38
N ILE A 162 -2.07 -9.72 -11.32
CA ILE A 162 -2.73 -10.91 -10.77
C ILE A 162 -3.06 -10.72 -9.30
N ALA A 163 -2.07 -10.30 -8.49
CA ALA A 163 -2.29 -10.12 -7.05
C ALA A 163 -3.35 -9.04 -6.76
N GLU A 164 -3.32 -7.90 -7.48
CA GLU A 164 -4.33 -6.85 -7.37
C GLU A 164 -5.73 -7.35 -7.77
N TYR A 165 -5.82 -8.16 -8.84
CA TYR A 165 -7.07 -8.75 -9.27
C TYR A 165 -7.67 -9.71 -8.22
N MET A 166 -6.84 -10.60 -7.66
CA MET A 166 -7.27 -11.54 -6.61
C MET A 166 -7.77 -10.81 -5.35
N LEU A 167 -7.16 -9.67 -5.02
CA LEU A 167 -7.49 -8.90 -3.82
C LEU A 167 -8.69 -7.96 -4.00
N TYR A 168 -8.95 -7.50 -5.23
CA TYR A 168 -9.95 -6.45 -5.46
C TYR A 168 -11.32 -6.82 -4.90
N ARG A 169 -11.89 -7.96 -5.33
CA ARG A 169 -13.25 -8.33 -4.96
C ARG A 169 -13.39 -8.63 -3.46
N PRO A 170 -12.51 -9.45 -2.84
CA PRO A 170 -12.58 -9.72 -1.41
C PRO A 170 -12.41 -8.46 -0.54
N ILE A 171 -11.51 -7.55 -0.91
CA ILE A 171 -11.36 -6.28 -0.18
C ILE A 171 -12.61 -5.42 -0.37
N HIS A 172 -13.10 -5.27 -1.61
CA HIS A 172 -14.32 -4.52 -1.88
C HIS A 172 -15.50 -5.02 -1.04
N ASP A 173 -15.76 -6.32 -1.06
CA ASP A 173 -16.88 -6.91 -0.33
C ASP A 173 -16.71 -6.72 1.18
N ALA A 174 -15.51 -6.87 1.72
CA ALA A 174 -15.25 -6.63 3.14
C ALA A 174 -15.56 -5.18 3.58
N PHE A 175 -15.39 -4.18 2.70
CA PHE A 175 -15.77 -2.78 2.98
C PHE A 175 -17.25 -2.48 2.78
N CYS A 176 -18.00 -3.31 2.04
CA CYS A 176 -19.44 -3.14 1.84
C CYS A 176 -20.29 -3.72 2.97
N TYR A 177 -19.78 -4.71 3.70
CA TYR A 177 -20.50 -5.39 4.78
C TYR A 177 -20.14 -4.88 6.19
N THR A 178 -19.41 -3.78 6.29
CA THR A 178 -19.04 -3.06 7.53
C THR A 178 -19.63 -1.67 7.56
#